data_AF-A0A9E5FNW8-F1
#
_entry.id   AF-A0A9E5FNW8-F1
#
_cell.length_a   1.000
_cell.length_b   1.000
_cell.length_c   1.000
_cell.angle_alpha   90.00
_cell.angle_beta   90.00
_cell.angle_gamma   90.00
#
_symmetry.space_group_name_H-M   'P 1'
#
loop_
_entity.id
_entity.type
_entity.pdbx_description
1 polymer ?
#
loop_
_entity_poly.entity_id
_entity_poly.type
_entity_poly.pdbx_seq_one_letter_code
_entity_poly.pdbx_strand_id
1 'polypeptide(L)'
;MSITTFFAQGNLQFNQVITSAFASGNVTPVTVPAGKVWKLENCMLNSTGNSYTYMLYNGVYYNLRQQGSSSQVANFPFWLSAGSTVTFGAGGASGGAISIIEFNIVP
;
A
#
# COMPACT_ATOMS: atom_id res chain seq x y z
N MET A 1 40.63 -22.84 -5.17
CA MET A 1 39.17 -23.05 -5.12
C MET A 1 38.55 -21.69 -4.83
N SER A 2 37.95 -21.04 -5.83
CA SER A 2 37.25 -19.76 -5.60
C SER A 2 35.89 -20.10 -5.00
N ILE A 3 35.64 -19.65 -3.77
CA ILE A 3 34.29 -19.69 -3.19
C ILE A 3 33.52 -18.55 -3.85
N THR A 4 32.68 -18.89 -4.82
CA THR A 4 31.65 -17.98 -5.30
C THR A 4 30.61 -17.88 -4.18
N THR A 5 30.67 -16.82 -3.38
CA THR A 5 29.56 -16.49 -2.48
C THR A 5 28.36 -16.17 -3.35
N PHE A 6 27.39 -17.08 -3.44
CA PHE A 6 26.05 -16.74 -3.86
C PHE A 6 25.48 -15.81 -2.78
N PHE A 7 25.67 -14.50 -2.94
CA PHE A 7 24.78 -13.56 -2.27
C PHE A 7 23.41 -13.82 -2.89
N ALA A 8 22.45 -14.27 -2.08
CA ALA A 8 21.07 -14.05 -2.45
C ALA A 8 20.87 -12.52 -2.45
N GLN A 9 21.13 -11.89 -3.59
CA GLN A 9 20.74 -10.52 -3.88
C GLN A 9 19.21 -10.48 -3.86
N GLY A 10 18.61 -9.97 -2.77
CA GLY A 10 17.15 -9.94 -2.64
C GLY A 10 16.58 -9.97 -1.23
N ASN A 11 17.38 -9.79 -0.18
CA ASN A 11 16.82 -9.74 1.17
C ASN A 11 16.16 -8.39 1.42
N LEU A 12 14.89 -8.44 1.85
CA LEU A 12 14.16 -7.29 2.32
C LEU A 12 14.55 -7.00 3.78
N GLN A 13 15.22 -5.88 4.01
CA GLN A 13 15.49 -5.40 5.37
C GLN A 13 14.37 -4.44 5.77
N PHE A 14 13.72 -4.69 6.91
CA PHE A 14 12.75 -3.74 7.47
C PHE A 14 13.36 -2.33 7.53
N ASN A 15 12.64 -1.33 7.02
CA ASN A 15 13.03 0.06 7.12
C ASN A 15 12.18 0.78 8.15
N GLN A 16 10.87 0.88 7.90
CA GLN A 16 9.95 1.63 8.74
C GLN A 16 8.49 1.20 8.53
N VAL A 17 7.63 1.62 9.45
CA VAL A 17 6.18 1.60 9.26
C VAL A 17 5.73 2.98 8.81
N ILE A 18 4.91 3.04 7.77
CA ILE A 18 4.31 4.27 7.25
C ILE A 18 2.80 4.18 7.46
N THR A 19 2.23 5.22 8.06
CA THR A 19 0.78 5.43 8.13
C THR A 19 0.41 6.56 7.18
N SER A 20 -0.08 6.20 5.99
CA SER A 20 -0.43 7.18 4.95
C SER A 20 -1.91 7.53 5.05
N ALA A 21 -2.21 8.75 5.51
CA ALA A 21 -3.57 9.26 5.55
C ALA A 21 -4.03 9.71 4.16
N PHE A 22 -5.31 9.52 3.86
CA PHE A 22 -5.96 10.01 2.64
C PHE A 22 -7.31 10.63 2.98
N ALA A 23 -7.77 11.56 2.14
CA ALA A 23 -9.06 12.22 2.26
C ALA A 23 -10.09 11.61 1.31
N SER A 24 -11.33 12.12 1.35
CA SER A 24 -12.34 11.80 0.35
C SER A 24 -11.93 12.30 -1.04
N GLY A 25 -12.18 11.51 -2.08
CA GLY A 25 -11.71 11.79 -3.44
C GLY A 25 -10.37 11.12 -3.76
N ASN A 26 -9.90 11.29 -5.01
CA ASN A 26 -8.57 10.86 -5.43
C ASN A 26 -7.53 11.87 -4.91
N VAL A 27 -6.68 11.48 -3.97
CA VAL A 27 -5.61 12.35 -3.46
C VAL A 27 -4.38 12.34 -4.36
N THR A 28 -3.35 13.08 -3.96
CA THR A 28 -2.04 13.11 -4.63
C THR A 28 -1.44 11.70 -4.75
N PRO A 29 -0.96 11.29 -5.93
CA PRO A 29 -0.24 10.04 -6.09
C PRO A 29 1.02 9.97 -5.23
N VAL A 30 1.32 8.78 -4.70
CA VAL A 30 2.55 8.47 -3.97
C VAL A 30 3.33 7.39 -4.71
N THR A 31 4.65 7.49 -4.69
CA THR A 31 5.54 6.59 -5.42
C THR A 31 6.45 5.86 -4.44
N VAL A 32 6.58 4.54 -4.60
CA VAL A 32 7.55 3.74 -3.85
C VAL A 32 8.97 4.19 -4.24
N PRO A 33 9.80 4.65 -3.30
CA PRO A 33 11.14 5.15 -3.65
C PRO A 33 12.03 4.07 -4.29
N ALA A 34 13.01 4.49 -5.07
CA ALA A 34 14.01 3.58 -5.62
C ALA A 34 14.75 2.83 -4.50
N GLY A 35 15.01 1.53 -4.70
CA GLY A 35 15.64 0.68 -3.68
C GLY A 35 14.74 0.34 -2.49
N LYS A 36 13.43 0.65 -2.56
CA LYS A 36 12.44 0.28 -1.54
C LYS A 36 11.37 -0.65 -2.09
N VAL A 37 10.72 -1.37 -1.19
CA VAL A 37 9.49 -2.13 -1.45
C VAL A 37 8.48 -1.79 -0.36
N TRP A 38 7.22 -1.61 -0.74
CA TRP A 38 6.14 -1.40 0.21
C TRP A 38 5.27 -2.65 0.30
N LYS A 39 4.92 -3.02 1.53
CA LYS A 39 3.90 -4.02 1.83
C LYS A 39 2.74 -3.31 2.53
N LEU A 40 1.63 -3.18 1.86
CA LEU A 40 0.40 -2.64 2.42
C LEU A 40 -0.20 -3.73 3.31
N GLU A 41 -0.33 -3.45 4.60
CA GLU A 41 -0.80 -4.42 5.59
C GLU A 41 -2.28 -4.27 5.91
N ASN A 42 -2.80 -3.04 5.88
CA ASN A 42 -4.19 -2.78 6.22
C ASN A 42 -4.66 -1.40 5.74
N CYS A 43 -5.98 -1.23 5.70
CA CYS A 43 -6.64 0.04 5.50
C CYS A 43 -7.72 0.28 6.56
N MET A 44 -7.80 1.51 7.06
CA MET A 44 -8.88 1.99 7.94
C MET A 44 -9.62 3.15 7.28
N LEU A 45 -10.93 3.23 7.52
CA LEU A 45 -11.78 4.35 7.14
C LEU A 45 -12.07 5.18 8.39
N ASN A 46 -12.07 6.51 8.28
CA ASN A 46 -12.39 7.41 9.40
C ASN A 46 -13.89 7.71 9.53
N SER A 47 -14.74 6.79 9.06
CA SER A 47 -16.19 6.93 9.02
C SER A 47 -16.87 5.66 9.50
N THR A 48 -17.96 5.86 10.25
CA THR A 48 -18.84 4.79 10.71
C THR A 48 -20.01 4.53 9.74
N GLY A 49 -20.22 5.41 8.76
CA GLY A 49 -21.27 5.30 7.74
C GLY A 49 -20.89 4.39 6.57
N ASN A 50 -21.80 4.24 5.60
CA ASN A 50 -21.52 3.50 4.37
C ASN A 50 -20.52 4.27 3.52
N SER A 51 -19.32 3.73 3.36
CA SER A 51 -18.21 4.38 2.66
C SER A 51 -17.24 3.32 2.16
N TYR A 52 -16.48 3.64 1.11
CA TYR A 52 -15.47 2.73 0.58
C TYR A 52 -14.18 3.47 0.26
N THR A 53 -13.09 2.73 0.24
CA THR A 53 -11.76 3.21 -0.15
C THR A 53 -11.19 2.32 -1.22
N TYR A 54 -10.40 2.93 -2.09
CA TYR A 54 -9.77 2.32 -3.23
C TYR A 54 -8.30 2.73 -3.36
N MET A 55 -7.58 1.94 -4.13
CA MET A 55 -6.28 2.27 -4.68
C MET A 55 -6.39 2.36 -6.19
N LEU A 56 -5.91 3.45 -6.78
CA LEU A 56 -5.65 3.53 -8.21
C LEU A 56 -4.19 3.12 -8.44
N TYR A 57 -4.00 1.99 -9.12
CA TYR A 57 -2.69 1.44 -9.46
C TYR A 57 -2.67 1.07 -10.94
N ASN A 58 -1.69 1.57 -11.69
CA ASN A 58 -1.59 1.38 -13.15
C ASN A 58 -2.89 1.71 -13.91
N GLY A 59 -3.61 2.76 -13.49
CA GLY A 59 -4.87 3.18 -14.12
C GLY A 59 -6.10 2.33 -13.77
N VAL A 60 -5.95 1.31 -12.91
CA VAL A 60 -7.04 0.43 -12.48
C VAL A 60 -7.41 0.70 -11.03
N TYR A 61 -8.71 0.77 -10.75
CA TYR A 61 -9.24 0.92 -9.40
C TYR A 61 -9.39 -0.43 -8.71
N TYR A 62 -8.78 -0.56 -7.53
CA TYR A 62 -8.90 -1.71 -6.63
C TYR A 62 -9.58 -1.28 -5.35
N ASN A 63 -10.66 -1.97 -4.95
CA ASN A 63 -11.29 -1.71 -3.66
C ASN A 63 -10.38 -2.22 -2.53
N LEU A 64 -10.13 -1.36 -1.54
CA LEU A 64 -9.31 -1.67 -0.36
C LEU A 64 -10.14 -1.98 0.88
N ARG A 65 -11.32 -1.36 1.01
CA ARG A 65 -12.24 -1.61 2.13
C ARG A 65 -13.60 -1.00 1.83
N GLN A 66 -14.66 -1.61 2.36
CA GLN A 66 -15.99 -1.02 2.42
C GLN A 66 -16.54 -1.13 3.85
N GLN A 67 -17.04 -0.02 4.39
CA GLN A 67 -17.69 0.08 5.68
C GLN A 67 -19.21 -0.09 5.50
N GLY A 68 -19.86 -0.81 6.42
CA GLY A 68 -21.31 -1.00 6.38
C GLY A 68 -21.80 -2.01 5.34
N SER A 69 -20.89 -2.82 4.79
CA SER A 69 -21.20 -3.94 3.89
C SER A 69 -20.68 -5.25 4.48
N SER A 70 -21.38 -6.36 4.24
CA SER A 70 -20.92 -7.70 4.57
C SER A 70 -19.85 -8.23 3.60
N SER A 71 -19.63 -7.54 2.48
CA SER A 71 -18.61 -7.89 1.49
C SER A 71 -17.29 -7.21 1.84
N GLN A 72 -16.35 -7.97 2.40
CA GLN A 72 -14.95 -7.55 2.51
C GLN A 72 -14.31 -7.64 1.12
N VAL A 73 -13.79 -6.54 0.59
CA VAL A 73 -13.41 -6.47 -0.84
C VAL A 73 -11.89 -6.58 -1.08
N ALA A 74 -11.03 -6.53 -0.06
CA ALA A 74 -9.58 -6.53 -0.26
C ALA A 74 -8.83 -7.62 0.51
N ASN A 75 -7.88 -8.23 -0.19
CA ASN A 75 -6.90 -9.14 0.38
C ASN A 75 -5.63 -8.35 0.69
N PHE A 76 -5.42 -8.03 1.96
CA PHE A 76 -4.11 -7.65 2.47
C PHE A 76 -3.33 -8.91 2.88
N PRO A 77 -1.99 -8.92 2.73
CA PRO A 77 -1.17 -7.81 2.26
C PRO A 77 -1.12 -7.66 0.74
N PHE A 78 -0.78 -6.44 0.27
CA PHE A 78 -0.46 -6.17 -1.14
C PHE A 78 0.95 -5.56 -1.26
N TRP A 79 1.72 -5.99 -2.25
CA TRP A 79 3.11 -5.57 -2.42
C TRP A 79 3.27 -4.62 -3.61
N LEU A 80 3.95 -3.50 -3.39
CA LEU A 80 4.32 -2.54 -4.43
C LEU A 80 5.84 -2.54 -4.59
N SER A 81 6.29 -2.79 -5.83
CA SER A 81 7.69 -2.72 -6.20
C SER A 81 8.19 -1.27 -6.26
N ALA A 82 9.52 -1.11 -6.17
CA ALA A 82 10.18 0.18 -6.39
C ALA A 82 9.67 0.87 -7.66
N GLY A 83 9.42 2.18 -7.58
CA GLY A 83 8.92 2.99 -8.69
C GLY A 83 7.42 2.85 -8.99
N SER A 84 6.69 1.96 -8.31
CA SER A 84 5.24 1.89 -8.43
C SER A 84 4.60 3.18 -7.90
N THR A 85 3.69 3.77 -8.67
CA THR A 85 2.87 4.92 -8.25
C THR A 85 1.45 4.46 -7.97
N VAL A 86 0.92 4.87 -6.82
CA VAL A 86 -0.45 4.59 -6.39
C VAL A 86 -1.13 5.85 -5.88
N THR A 87 -2.44 5.94 -6.08
CA THR A 87 -3.27 6.93 -5.39
C THR A 87 -4.23 6.21 -4.45
N PHE A 88 -4.26 6.62 -3.19
CA PHE A 88 -5.26 6.16 -2.23
C PHE A 88 -6.41 7.16 -2.19
N GLY A 89 -7.64 6.65 -2.13
CA GLY A 89 -8.80 7.53 -2.09
C GLY A 89 -9.99 6.84 -1.47
N ALA A 90 -11.06 7.62 -1.31
CA ALA A 90 -12.32 7.11 -0.82
C ALA A 90 -13.50 7.73 -1.54
N GLY A 91 -14.56 6.93 -1.68
CA GLY A 91 -15.87 7.37 -2.13
C GLY A 91 -16.81 7.54 -0.93
N GLY A 92 -17.50 8.69 -0.89
CA GLY A 92 -18.22 9.19 0.29
C GLY A 92 -17.45 10.32 0.98
N ALA A 93 -18.08 10.99 1.96
CA ALA A 93 -17.46 12.09 2.74
C ALA A 93 -16.48 11.54 3.81
N SER A 94 -15.59 10.64 3.42
CA SER A 94 -14.74 9.89 4.33
C SER A 94 -13.33 9.77 3.77
N GLY A 95 -12.35 9.94 4.66
CA GLY A 95 -10.95 9.61 4.42
C GLY A 95 -10.56 8.34 5.17
N GLY A 96 -9.27 8.17 5.40
CA GLY A 96 -8.76 7.00 6.08
C GLY A 96 -7.25 6.98 6.18
N ALA A 97 -6.71 5.81 6.48
CA ALA A 97 -5.29 5.58 6.53
C ALA A 97 -4.92 4.19 6.01
N ILE A 98 -3.80 4.11 5.28
CA ILE A 98 -3.15 2.86 4.86
C ILE A 98 -1.94 2.63 5.76
N SER A 99 -1.85 1.41 6.32
CA SER A 99 -0.67 0.95 7.04
C SER A 99 0.25 0.21 6.08
N ILE A 100 1.51 0.62 6.04
CA ILE A 100 2.52 0.12 5.11
C ILE A 100 3.76 -0.26 5.92
N ILE A 101 4.36 -1.40 5.61
CA ILE A 101 5.74 -1.72 6.00
C ILE A 101 6.62 -1.43 4.78
N GLU A 102 7.58 -0.54 4.95
CA GLU A 102 8.62 -0.28 3.95
C GLU A 102 9.85 -1.12 4.24
N PHE A 103 10.41 -1.71 3.20
CA PHE A 103 11.64 -2.47 3.23
C PHE A 103 12.70 -1.80 2.34
N ASN A 104 13.96 -1.91 2.74
CA ASN A 104 15.11 -1.72 1.86
C ASN A 104 15.31 -2.98 1.00
N ILE A 105 15.60 -2.78 -0.28
CA ILE A 105 16.16 -3.83 -1.14
C ILE A 105 17.67 -3.83 -0.92
N VAL A 106 18.19 -4.89 -0.32
CA VAL A 106 19.64 -5.03 -0.08
C VAL A 106 20.24 -5.96 -1.14
N PRO A 107 21.36 -5.56 -1.79
CA PRO A 107 22.11 -6.43 -2.67
C PRO A 107 22.78 -7.62 -1.95
#